data_AF-A0A352SDX6-F1
#
_entry.id   AF-A0A352SDX6-F1
#
_cell.length_a   1.000
_cell.length_b   1.000
_cell.length_c   1.000
_cell.angle_alpha   90.00
_cell.angle_beta   90.00
_cell.angle_gamma   90.00
#
_symmetry.space_group_name_H-M   'P 1'
#
loop_
_entity.id
_entity.type
_entity.pdbx_description
1 polymer ?
#
loop_
_entity_poly.entity_id
_entity_poly.type
_entity_poly.pdbx_seq_one_letter_code
_entity_poly.pdbx_strand_id
1 'polypeptide(L)' 'QGMRALADKHKLLFIVDEVQTGCGRCGTLFAYELSGVEPDIMTLG' A
#
# COMPACT_ATOMS: atom_id res chain seq x y z
N GLN A 1 0.62 9.73 2.52
CA GLN A 1 -0.05 10.48 1.44
C GLN A 1 0.89 11.10 0.39
N GLY A 2 2.06 11.64 0.74
CA GLY A 2 2.96 12.29 -0.24
C GLY A 2 3.40 11.40 -1.43
N MET A 3 3.66 10.10 -1.19
CA MET A 3 4.09 9.17 -2.26
C MET A 3 2.97 8.83 -3.26
N ARG A 4 1.72 8.67 -2.81
CA ARG A 4 0.57 8.42 -3.70
C ARG A 4 0.36 9.57 -4.67
N ALA A 5 0.30 10.79 -4.15
CA ALA A 5 0.12 11.98 -4.97
C ALA A 5 1.25 12.17 -6.00
N LEU A 6 2.48 11.77 -5.65
CA LEU A 6 3.61 11.77 -6.58
C LEU A 6 3.45 10.71 -7.67
N ALA A 7 3.04 9.49 -7.31
CA ALA A 7 2.77 8.43 -8.27
C ALA A 7 1.68 8.84 -9.27
N ASP A 8 0.58 9.44 -8.79
CA ASP A 8 -0.51 9.96 -9.62
C ASP A 8 -0.02 11.01 -10.62
N LYS A 9 0.73 12.01 -10.13
CA LYS A 9 1.27 13.09 -10.95
C LYS A 9 2.13 12.58 -12.11
N HIS A 10 2.88 11.51 -11.87
CA HIS A 10 3.81 10.94 -12.84
C HIS A 10 3.25 9.72 -13.59
N LYS A 11 1.98 9.36 -13.37
CA LYS A 11 1.32 8.17 -13.96
C LYS A 11 2.12 6.89 -13.70
N LEU A 12 2.60 6.74 -12.47
CA LEU A 12 3.34 5.56 -12.02
C LEU A 12 2.39 4.58 -11.34
N LEU A 13 2.73 3.29 -11.43
CA LEU A 13 2.10 2.27 -10.59
C LEU A 13 2.55 2.46 -9.14
N PHE A 14 1.60 2.35 -8.22
CA PHE A 14 1.88 2.37 -6.79
C PHE A 14 1.72 0.96 -6.22
N ILE A 15 2.84 0.35 -5.85
CA ILE A 15 2.90 -1.01 -5.33
C ILE A 15 3.26 -0.95 -3.86
N VAL A 16 2.50 -1.66 -3.02
CA VAL A 16 2.85 -1.89 -1.62
C VAL A 16 3.20 -3.34 -1.39
N ASP A 17 4.29 -3.56 -0.67
CA ASP A 17 4.70 -4.89 -0.26
C ASP A 17 4.14 -5.22 1.11
N GLU A 18 3.23 -6.19 1.15
CA GLU A 18 2.49 -6.62 2.33
C GLU A 18 2.88 -8.05 2.76
N VAL A 19 3.99 -8.60 2.25
CA VAL A 19 4.46 -9.95 2.63
C VAL A 19 4.69 -10.06 4.14
N GLN A 20 5.24 -9.02 4.78
CA GLN A 20 5.49 -9.03 6.22
C GLN A 20 4.38 -8.36 7.04
N THR A 21 3.71 -7.37 6.46
CA THR A 21 2.79 -6.47 7.18
C THR A 21 1.32 -6.81 6.98
N GLY A 22 1.01 -7.63 5.98
CA GLY A 22 -0.35 -8.08 5.68
C GLY A 22 -0.87 -9.13 6.66
N CYS A 23 -2.02 -9.71 6.32
CA CYS A 23 -2.65 -10.80 7.05
C CYS A 23 -2.88 -10.49 8.54
N GLY A 24 -3.30 -9.26 8.87
CA GLY A 24 -3.60 -8.90 10.26
C GLY A 24 -2.39 -8.52 11.11
N ARG A 25 -1.15 -8.59 10.58
CA ARG A 25 0.06 -8.37 11.38
C ARG A 25 0.10 -7.00 12.04
N CYS A 26 -0.40 -5.98 11.34
CA CYS A 26 -0.43 -4.60 11.81
C CYS A 26 -1.74 -4.21 12.52
N GLY A 27 -2.64 -5.17 12.78
CA GLY A 27 -3.93 -4.92 13.44
C GLY A 27 -5.09 -4.59 12.48
N THR A 28 -4.80 -4.39 11.21
CA THR A 28 -5.76 -4.34 10.08
C THR A 28 -5.44 -5.47 9.11
N LEU A 29 -6.37 -5.82 8.21
CA LEU A 29 -6.17 -6.96 7.31
C LEU A 29 -4.96 -6.73 6.40
N PHE A 30 -4.80 -5.50 5.91
CA PHE A 30 -3.62 -5.03 5.20
C PHE A 30 -3.10 -3.73 5.84
N ALA A 31 -1.78 -3.54 5.90
CA ALA A 31 -1.19 -2.38 6.54
C ALA A 31 -1.44 -1.07 5.78
N TYR A 32 -1.65 -1.10 4.46
CA TYR A 32 -1.96 0.09 3.67
C TYR A 32 -3.22 0.81 4.19
N GLU A 33 -4.17 0.08 4.79
CA GLU A 33 -5.41 0.61 5.37
C GLU A 33 -5.11 1.64 6.48
N LEU A 34 -4.04 1.43 7.25
CA LEU A 34 -3.59 2.36 8.30
C LEU A 34 -3.01 3.66 7.72
N SER A 35 -2.52 3.62 6.48
CA SER A 35 -1.87 4.75 5.82
C SER A 35 -2.83 5.61 4.99
N GLY A 36 -4.09 5.15 4.81
CA GLY A 36 -5.13 5.87 4.09
C GLY A 36 -4.79 6.14 2.62
N VAL A 37 -4.00 5.28 1.98
CA VAL A 37 -3.68 5.33 0.54
C VAL A 37 -4.05 4.02 -0.13
N GLU A 38 -4.59 4.09 -1.35
CA GLU A 38 -4.96 2.91 -2.12
C GLU A 38 -3.84 2.53 -3.11
N PRO A 39 -3.32 1.29 -3.04
CA PRO A 39 -2.33 0.79 -3.98
C PRO A 39 -2.97 0.24 -5.26
N ASP A 40 -2.21 0.26 -6.35
CA ASP A 40 -2.61 -0.36 -7.62
C ASP A 40 -2.33 -1.87 -7.60
N ILE A 41 -1.25 -2.29 -6.93
CA ILE A 41 -0.83 -3.69 -6.79
C ILE A 41 -0.34 -3.90 -5.36
N MET A 42 -0.60 -5.10 -4.83
CA MET A 42 -0.12 -5.53 -3.52
C MET A 42 0.56 -6.89 -3.64
N THR A 43 1.69 -7.09 -2.96
CA THR A 43 2.35 -8.41 -2.84
C THR A 43 2.03 -9.05 -1.50
N LEU A 44 1.70 -10.34 -1.53
CA LEU A 44 1.42 -11.17 -0.36
C LEU A 44 2.29 -12.44 -0.41
N GLY A 45 2.58 -13.03 0.76
CA GLY A 45 3.43 -14.22 0.90
C GLY A 45 3.03 -15.10 2.07
#